data_AF-A8YNR1-F1
#
_entry.id   AF-A8YNR1-F1
#
_cell.length_a   1.000
_cell.length_b   1.000
_cell.length_c   1.000
_cell.angle_alpha   90.00
_cell.angle_beta   90.00
_cell.angle_gamma   90.00
#
_symmetry.space_group_name_H-M   'P 1'
#
loop_
_entity.id
_entity.type
_entity.pdbx_description
1 polymer ?
#
loop_
_entity_poly.entity_id
_entity_poly.type
_entity_poly.pdbx_seq_one_letter_code
_entity_poly.pdbx_strand_id
1 'polypeptide(L)'
;MTSSEEPKLPRLSRREIQAMFSLDELKQTRYFQDVREEGKLEGKLEGKLESVPRLLALGLTVEQIAQTLDLTVEKVREIPETH
;
A
#
# COMPACT_ATOMS: atom_id res chain seq x y z
N MET A 1 -8.64 -45.09 -3.58
CA MET A 1 -7.35 -44.47 -3.23
C MET A 1 -7.39 -43.02 -3.69
N THR A 2 -7.83 -42.10 -2.84
CA THR A 2 -7.92 -40.68 -3.17
C THR A 2 -6.56 -40.04 -2.88
N SER A 3 -5.69 -39.99 -3.88
CA SER A 3 -4.54 -39.10 -3.82
C SER A 3 -5.02 -37.74 -4.34
N SER A 4 -5.48 -36.88 -3.43
CA SER A 4 -5.55 -35.45 -3.73
C SER A 4 -4.11 -34.96 -3.80
N GLU A 5 -3.56 -34.90 -5.00
CA GLU A 5 -2.37 -34.09 -5.24
C GLU A 5 -2.77 -32.64 -5.02
N GLU A 6 -2.43 -32.11 -3.85
CA GLU A 6 -2.41 -30.66 -3.65
C GLU A 6 -1.55 -30.06 -4.76
N PRO A 7 -2.05 -29.11 -5.58
CA PRO A 7 -1.21 -28.46 -6.57
C PRO A 7 -0.13 -27.67 -5.84
N LYS A 8 1.06 -28.28 -5.68
CA LYS A 8 2.28 -27.60 -5.26
C LYS A 8 2.63 -26.62 -6.36
N LEU A 9 2.17 -25.38 -6.23
CA LEU A 9 2.64 -24.29 -7.06
C LEU A 9 4.17 -24.22 -6.89
N PRO A 10 4.96 -24.42 -7.97
CA PRO A 10 6.40 -24.31 -7.87
C PRO A 10 6.76 -22.90 -7.37
N ARG A 11 7.80 -22.78 -6.56
CA ARG A 11 8.35 -21.47 -6.16
C ARG A 11 9.03 -20.83 -7.37
N LEU A 12 8.23 -20.17 -8.21
CA LEU A 12 8.69 -19.50 -9.41
C LEU A 12 9.21 -18.11 -9.08
N SER A 13 10.32 -17.73 -9.71
CA SER A 13 10.83 -16.37 -9.66
C SER A 13 9.92 -15.40 -10.43
N ARG A 14 9.95 -14.11 -10.07
CA ARG A 14 9.23 -13.05 -10.80
C ARG A 14 9.49 -13.08 -12.31
N ARG A 15 10.71 -13.45 -12.72
CA ARG A 15 11.11 -13.53 -14.13
C ARG A 15 10.45 -14.72 -14.85
N GLU A 16 10.37 -15.88 -14.19
CA GLU A 16 9.69 -17.07 -14.74
C GLU A 16 8.18 -16.84 -14.83
N ILE A 17 7.59 -16.19 -13.82
CA ILE A 17 6.18 -15.80 -13.85
C ILE A 17 5.92 -14.85 -15.03
N GLN A 18 6.79 -13.86 -15.29
CA GLN A 18 6.65 -12.97 -16.45
C GLN A 18 6.81 -13.66 -17.81
N ALA A 19 7.56 -14.77 -17.86
CA ALA A 19 7.73 -15.55 -19.08
C ALA A 19 6.54 -16.49 -19.35
N MET A 20 5.86 -16.95 -18.29
CA MET A 20 4.68 -17.82 -18.36
C MET A 20 3.37 -17.04 -18.48
N PHE A 21 3.29 -15.87 -17.86
CA PHE A 21 2.15 -14.97 -17.89
C PHE A 21 2.64 -13.59 -18.27
N SER A 22 2.09 -13.05 -19.35
CA SER A 22 2.40 -11.66 -19.71
C SER A 22 1.98 -10.76 -18.56
N LEU A 23 2.74 -9.69 -18.31
CA LEU A 23 2.34 -8.68 -17.31
C LEU A 23 0.94 -8.12 -17.57
N ASP A 24 0.49 -8.13 -18.83
CA ASP A 24 -0.85 -7.75 -19.21
C ASP A 24 -1.91 -8.75 -18.69
N GLU A 25 -1.70 -10.06 -18.89
CA GLU A 25 -2.60 -11.10 -18.40
C GLU A 25 -2.69 -11.11 -16.86
N LEU A 26 -1.56 -10.90 -16.18
CA LEU A 26 -1.54 -10.78 -14.72
C LEU A 26 -2.36 -9.58 -14.23
N LYS A 27 -2.29 -8.44 -14.92
CA LYS A 27 -3.08 -7.24 -14.59
C LYS A 27 -4.58 -7.43 -14.76
N GLN A 28 -5.00 -8.34 -15.64
CA GLN A 28 -6.41 -8.68 -15.82
C GLN A 28 -6.95 -9.59 -14.72
N THR A 29 -6.08 -10.27 -13.95
CA THR A 29 -6.53 -11.11 -12.84
C THR A 29 -7.22 -10.29 -11.76
N ARG A 30 -8.30 -10.84 -11.19
CA ARG A 30 -9.03 -10.19 -10.10
C ARG A 30 -8.11 -9.85 -8.92
N TYR A 31 -7.25 -10.81 -8.56
CA TYR A 31 -6.27 -10.65 -7.50
C TYR A 31 -5.32 -9.46 -7.74
N PHE A 32 -4.79 -9.28 -8.95
CA PHE A 32 -3.91 -8.14 -9.23
C PHE A 32 -4.65 -6.80 -9.13
N GLN A 33 -5.92 -6.75 -9.56
CA GLN A 33 -6.73 -5.54 -9.43
C GLN A 33 -6.96 -5.19 -7.96
N ASP A 34 -7.30 -6.18 -7.14
CA ASP A 34 -7.50 -6.00 -5.70
C ASP A 34 -6.21 -5.48 -5.03
N VAL A 35 -5.07 -6.13 -5.26
CA VAL A 35 -3.76 -5.69 -4.72
C VAL A 35 -3.38 -4.29 -5.22
N ARG A 36 -3.71 -3.95 -6.47
CA ARG A 36 -3.45 -2.60 -7.00
C ARG A 36 -4.32 -1.54 -6.32
N GLU A 37 -5.57 -1.87 -5.99
CA GLU A 37 -6.47 -0.96 -5.26
C GLU A 37 -6.01 -0.77 -3.82
N GLU A 38 -5.64 -1.85 -3.13
CA GLU A 38 -5.02 -1.80 -1.80
C GLU A 38 -3.77 -0.93 -1.80
N GLY A 39 -2.82 -1.18 -2.72
CA GLY A 39 -1.60 -0.39 -2.81
C GLY A 39 -1.83 1.10 -3.14
N LYS A 40 -2.92 1.44 -3.85
CA LYS A 40 -3.31 2.85 -4.05
C LYS A 40 -3.84 3.48 -2.77
N LEU A 41 -4.57 2.74 -1.95
CA LEU A 41 -5.09 3.22 -0.67
C LEU A 41 -3.94 3.41 0.33
N GLU A 42 -3.04 2.43 0.41
CA GLU A 42 -1.83 2.49 1.25
C GLU A 42 -0.95 3.67 0.83
N GLY A 43 -0.62 3.80 -0.46
CA GLY A 43 0.23 4.91 -0.93
C GLY A 43 -0.39 6.29 -0.72
N LYS A 44 -1.73 6.42 -0.79
CA LYS A 44 -2.42 7.67 -0.42
C LYS A 44 -2.30 7.97 1.07
N LEU A 45 -2.40 6.95 1.93
CA LEU A 45 -2.25 7.12 3.37
C LEU A 45 -0.80 7.47 3.72
N GLU A 46 0.17 6.74 3.18
CA GLU A 46 1.61 7.01 3.37
C GLU A 46 1.96 8.43 2.93
N GLY A 47 1.57 8.87 1.73
CA GLY A 47 1.86 10.24 1.28
C GLY A 47 1.23 11.34 2.14
N LYS A 48 0.07 11.09 2.75
CA LYS A 48 -0.53 12.00 3.74
C LYS A 48 0.34 12.07 5.00
N LEU A 49 0.74 10.91 5.53
CA LEU A 49 1.57 10.81 6.73
C LEU A 49 2.96 11.45 6.51
N GLU A 50 3.59 11.21 5.37
CA GLU A 50 4.89 11.83 5.01
C GLU A 50 4.83 13.36 4.90
N SER A 51 3.64 13.93 4.65
CA SER A 51 3.45 15.38 4.60
C SER A 51 3.35 16.01 5.98
N VAL A 52 3.02 15.24 7.03
CA VAL A 52 2.77 15.74 8.39
C VAL A 52 3.96 16.51 8.98
N PRO A 53 5.23 16.03 8.95
CA PRO A 53 6.35 16.75 9.55
C PRO A 53 6.56 18.12 8.93
N ARG A 54 6.40 18.24 7.61
CA ARG A 54 6.51 19.52 6.91
C ARG A 54 5.39 20.48 7.31
N LEU A 55 4.16 19.98 7.47
CA LEU A 55 3.03 20.82 7.87
C LEU A 55 3.17 21.32 9.32
N LEU A 56 3.70 20.49 10.22
CA LEU A 56 4.07 20.89 11.58
C LEU A 56 5.15 21.98 11.55
N ALA A 57 6.20 21.81 10.74
CA ALA A 57 7.26 22.81 10.57
C ALA A 57 6.75 24.16 9.99
N LEU A 58 5.64 24.14 9.25
CA LEU A 58 4.95 25.34 8.77
C LEU A 58 4.04 26.00 9.83
N GLY A 59 3.96 25.43 11.03
CA GLY A 59 3.21 25.96 12.17
C GLY A 59 1.74 25.57 12.21
N LEU A 60 1.30 24.58 11.42
CA LEU A 60 -0.07 24.06 11.53
C LEU A 60 -0.22 23.23 12.80
N THR A 61 -1.39 23.28 13.43
CA THR A 61 -1.69 22.43 14.58
C THR A 61 -2.01 21.00 14.15
N VAL A 62 -1.82 20.05 15.06
CA VAL A 62 -2.16 18.63 14.85
C VAL A 62 -3.62 18.47 14.41
N GLU A 63 -4.56 19.21 15.02
CA GLU A 63 -5.98 19.20 14.65
C GLU A 63 -6.25 19.72 13.23
N GLN A 64 -5.54 20.78 12.82
CA GLN A 64 -5.67 21.33 11.47
C GLN A 64 -5.13 20.36 10.41
N ILE A 65 -4.00 19.70 10.71
CA ILE A 65 -3.40 18.70 9.84
C ILE A 65 -4.31 17.48 9.71
N ALA A 66 -4.83 16.98 10.84
CA ALA A 66 -5.79 15.87 10.86
C ALA A 66 -7.01 16.17 9.99
N GLN A 67 -7.58 17.37 10.12
CA GLN A 67 -8.74 17.77 9.32
C GLN A 67 -8.39 17.97 7.83
N THR A 68 -7.25 18.57 7.51
CA THR A 68 -6.84 18.84 6.12
C THR A 68 -6.51 17.57 5.35
N LEU A 69 -5.91 16.59 6.03
CA LEU A 69 -5.48 15.33 5.42
C LEU A 69 -6.51 14.21 5.60
N ASP A 70 -7.69 14.46 6.18
CA ASP A 70 -8.66 13.43 6.57
C ASP A 70 -8.00 12.29 7.36
N LEU A 71 -7.17 12.64 8.34
CA LEU A 71 -6.50 11.72 9.26
C LEU A 71 -7.10 11.85 10.66
N THR A 72 -6.90 10.82 11.48
CA THR A 72 -7.18 10.95 12.91
C THR A 72 -6.08 11.74 13.60
N VAL A 73 -6.44 12.47 14.65
CA VAL A 73 -5.48 13.22 15.48
C VAL A 73 -4.41 12.28 16.05
N GLU A 74 -4.77 11.05 16.40
CA GLU A 74 -3.84 10.03 16.88
C GLU A 74 -2.73 9.74 15.86
N LYS A 75 -3.09 9.50 14.59
CA LYS A 75 -2.11 9.24 13.52
C LYS A 75 -1.17 10.41 13.27
N VAL A 76 -1.67 11.64 13.40
CA VAL A 76 -0.82 12.83 13.25
C VAL A 76 0.14 12.97 14.43
N ARG A 77 -0.29 12.61 15.65
CA ARG A 77 0.55 12.67 16.88
C ARG A 77 1.65 11.63 16.94
N GLU A 78 1.46 10.48 16.29
CA GLU A 78 2.48 9.43 16.21
C GLU A 78 3.68 9.83 15.35
N ILE A 79 3.53 10.85 14.51
CA ILE A 79 4.57 11.29 13.59
C ILE A 79 5.41 12.38 14.26
N PRO A 80 6.73 12.16 14.41
CA PRO A 80 7.60 13.15 15.03
C PRO A 80 7.78 14.38 14.13
N GLU A 81 7.95 15.53 14.75
CA GLU A 81 8.44 16.73 14.08
C GLU A 81 9.86 16.46 13.57
N THR A 82 10.08 16.65 12.27
CA THR A 82 11.44 16.66 11.71
C THR A 82 12.03 18.04 11.97
N HIS A 83 13.03 18.09 12.85
CA HIS A 83 13.77 19.31 13.20
C HIS A 83 14.78 19.69 12.11
#